data_AF-A0A4P9K8J3-F1
#
_entry.id   AF-A0A4P9K8J3-F1
#
_cell.length_a   1.000
_cell.length_b   1.000
_cell.length_c   1.000
_cell.angle_alpha   90.00
_cell.angle_beta   90.00
_cell.angle_gamma   90.00
#
_symmetry.space_group_name_H-M   'P 1'
#
loop_
_entity.id
_entity.type
_entity.pdbx_description
1 polymer ?
#
loop_
_entity_poly.entity_id
_entity_poly.type
_entity_poly.pdbx_seq_one_letter_code
_entity_poly.pdbx_strand_id
1 'polypeptide(L)'
;MKNYKRKQLGFTLVEIVIVLAILGALVGIGFTSVSAYLDNAHQSHTSGNLQVTKQALLNYVRVNKHMPCPDTGSDGEGDRTAGMCDSSTGRIPYNEIGLAKGIASDDFNNVFAYAVHKQSVNVASQANFATDSTLYPGSYFYSVNAPAFDFDTPPTVSVADSLTDSYQICSREAADNCGGTDSASAPTDDVETAYIPAVIIAYNENGDTTGLNNCTGSRGARESENCDLSTDTNPTFIKGFFDDTTFDDQIAVISAYEIKKYALGDLDDFTLYPDSDDPFWSGYDTIYLQNVDGTTQVNSPTPGQDSVEKWYIGATRDAQGNVVNEDSGGEDGDVYVGFNLGLGEDVLYVEGDIKADPSGDGPSSFNVDLGGGDDTFEIEGNIAQTVLLGDEDDQAVVWGNISGTLDAGKGTDKVYVYGSLTGTIDMTDNGNPASDNDHLYIITETTNTKDSSAVVNIEGTIEMGTKQDHFYLWGSNYSFGASASVDGGDSGDDYVFLDSSSSVAAWNAISDKFINFEYLCIGTTEYSISDTSVSSGVCELPNLVGRL
;
A
#
# COMPACT_ATOMS: atom_id res chain seq x y z
N MET A 1 -2.44 42.04 78.89
CA MET A 1 -2.55 42.27 77.44
C MET A 1 -4.03 42.18 77.05
N LYS A 2 -4.62 43.20 76.41
CA LYS A 2 -6.03 43.22 75.99
C LYS A 2 -6.16 42.59 74.60
N ASN A 3 -6.91 41.48 74.49
CA ASN A 3 -7.26 40.84 73.22
C ASN A 3 -8.39 41.62 72.52
N TYR A 4 -8.13 42.14 71.33
CA TYR A 4 -9.19 42.67 70.45
C TYR A 4 -9.70 41.54 69.56
N LYS A 5 -10.94 41.10 69.76
CA LYS A 5 -11.64 40.21 68.81
C LYS A 5 -11.91 40.98 67.51
N ARG A 6 -11.38 40.51 66.39
CA ARG A 6 -11.77 41.01 65.06
C ARG A 6 -13.23 40.61 64.79
N LYS A 7 -14.07 41.56 64.37
CA LYS A 7 -15.42 41.28 63.86
C LYS A 7 -15.28 40.80 62.41
N GLN A 8 -15.77 39.61 62.10
CA GLN A 8 -15.93 39.18 60.71
C GLN A 8 -17.07 39.98 60.09
N LEU A 9 -16.80 40.64 58.97
CA LEU A 9 -17.82 41.28 58.14
C LEU A 9 -18.49 40.16 57.33
N GLY A 10 -19.80 39.99 57.50
CA GLY A 10 -20.59 39.06 56.68
C GLY A 10 -20.82 39.63 55.28
N PHE A 11 -21.02 38.74 54.30
CA PHE A 11 -21.32 39.11 52.92
C PHE A 11 -22.63 39.88 52.81
N THR A 12 -22.67 40.87 51.91
CA THR A 12 -23.89 41.64 51.66
C THR A 12 -24.87 40.84 50.81
N LEU A 13 -26.18 41.07 51.00
CA LEU A 13 -27.22 40.41 50.20
C LEU A 13 -27.07 40.73 48.70
N VAL A 14 -26.58 41.92 48.39
CA VAL A 14 -26.32 42.36 47.01
C VAL A 14 -25.17 41.56 46.38
N GLU A 15 -24.08 41.30 47.09
CA GLU A 15 -22.98 40.48 46.57
C GLU A 15 -23.43 39.07 46.22
N ILE A 16 -24.23 38.43 47.07
CA ILE A 16 -24.74 37.08 46.80
C ILE A 16 -25.69 37.07 45.59
N VAL A 17 -26.54 38.10 45.43
CA VAL A 17 -27.44 38.21 44.27
C VAL A 17 -26.67 38.38 42.96
N ILE A 18 -25.62 39.20 42.96
CA ILE A 18 -24.78 39.40 41.77
C ILE A 18 -24.03 38.10 41.42
N VAL A 19 -23.46 37.40 42.42
CA VAL A 19 -22.79 36.12 42.20
C VAL A 19 -23.76 35.07 41.63
N LEU A 20 -24.97 34.96 42.16
CA LEU A 20 -25.98 34.04 41.66
C LEU A 20 -26.47 34.40 40.24
N ALA A 21 -26.58 35.69 39.92
CA ALA A 21 -26.91 36.15 38.57
C ALA A 21 -25.81 35.79 37.55
N ILE A 22 -24.54 35.97 37.92
CA ILE A 22 -23.39 35.58 37.09
C ILE A 22 -23.35 34.06 36.92
N LEU A 23 -23.52 33.29 38.00
CA LEU A 23 -23.57 31.83 37.93
C LEU A 23 -24.74 31.32 37.07
N GLY A 24 -25.93 31.91 37.22
CA GLY A 24 -27.10 31.57 36.39
C GLY A 24 -26.88 31.89 34.91
N ALA A 25 -26.22 33.01 34.59
CA ALA A 25 -25.86 33.36 33.22
C ALA A 25 -24.82 32.39 32.64
N LEU A 26 -23.79 32.02 33.39
CA LEU A 26 -22.76 31.06 32.97
C LEU A 26 -23.35 29.67 32.70
N VAL A 27 -24.23 29.21 33.59
CA VAL A 27 -24.94 27.93 33.43
C VAL A 27 -25.88 27.98 32.23
N GLY A 28 -26.59 29.10 32.02
CA GLY A 28 -27.49 29.28 30.88
C GLY A 28 -26.78 29.24 29.52
N ILE A 29 -25.55 29.77 29.43
CA ILE A 29 -24.74 29.73 28.20
C ILE A 29 -24.16 28.32 27.97
N GLY A 30 -23.85 27.56 29.02
CA GLY A 30 -23.23 26.24 28.90
C GLY A 30 -24.15 25.12 28.39
N PHE A 31 -25.47 25.24 28.53
CA PHE A 31 -26.40 24.16 28.17
C PHE A 31 -26.48 23.88 26.66
N THR A 32 -26.30 24.88 25.79
CA THR A 32 -26.37 24.68 24.33
C THR A 32 -25.17 23.94 23.76
N SER A 33 -24.02 23.96 24.45
CA SER A 33 -22.81 23.25 24.03
C SER A 33 -22.84 21.75 24.34
N VAL A 34 -23.67 21.32 25.30
CA VAL A 34 -23.76 19.90 25.68
C VAL A 34 -24.51 19.09 24.62
N SER A 35 -25.59 19.63 24.05
CA SER A 35 -26.34 18.96 22.98
C SER A 35 -25.48 18.71 21.75
N ALA A 36 -24.82 19.75 21.23
CA ALA A 36 -23.91 19.59 20.10
C ALA A 36 -22.77 18.58 20.37
N TYR A 37 -22.28 18.49 21.62
CA TYR A 37 -21.28 17.48 21.99
C TYR A 37 -21.85 16.06 21.95
N LEU A 38 -23.08 15.86 22.42
CA LEU A 38 -23.77 14.57 22.36
C LEU A 38 -24.07 14.16 20.92
N ASP A 39 -24.53 15.08 20.09
CA ASP A 39 -24.83 14.81 18.67
C ASP A 39 -23.56 14.40 17.91
N ASN A 40 -22.45 15.11 18.13
CA ASN A 40 -21.15 14.73 17.58
C ASN A 40 -20.67 13.36 18.11
N ALA A 41 -20.93 13.04 19.39
CA ALA A 41 -20.59 11.75 19.95
C ALA A 41 -21.41 10.63 19.30
N HIS A 42 -22.72 10.84 19.08
CA HIS A 42 -23.58 9.88 18.40
C HIS A 42 -23.14 9.66 16.96
N GLN A 43 -22.88 10.73 16.22
CA GLN A 43 -22.40 10.66 14.83
C GLN A 43 -21.05 9.93 14.75
N SER A 44 -20.12 10.21 15.67
CA SER A 44 -18.83 9.51 15.71
C SER A 44 -18.97 8.03 16.06
N HIS A 45 -19.89 7.67 16.95
CA HIS A 45 -20.11 6.29 17.37
C HIS A 45 -20.82 5.48 16.27
N THR A 46 -21.88 6.02 15.66
CA THR A 46 -22.54 5.44 14.47
C THR A 46 -21.52 5.21 13.34
N SER A 47 -20.64 6.18 13.08
CA SER A 47 -19.62 6.05 12.04
C SER A 47 -18.63 4.91 12.33
N GLY A 48 -18.20 4.77 13.60
CA GLY A 48 -17.39 3.64 14.03
C GLY A 48 -18.09 2.30 13.84
N ASN A 49 -19.36 2.20 14.23
CA ASN A 49 -20.20 1.01 14.05
C ASN A 49 -20.40 0.65 12.56
N LEU A 50 -20.57 1.65 11.69
CA LEU A 50 -20.64 1.44 10.24
C LEU A 50 -19.35 0.82 9.68
N GLN A 51 -18.18 1.29 10.13
CA GLN A 51 -16.89 0.72 9.69
C GLN A 51 -16.69 -0.71 10.22
N VAL A 52 -17.03 -0.98 11.48
CA VAL A 52 -16.99 -2.35 12.03
C VAL A 52 -17.92 -3.28 11.26
N THR A 53 -19.11 -2.80 10.89
CA THR A 53 -20.08 -3.56 10.09
C THR A 53 -19.57 -3.83 8.67
N LYS A 54 -19.01 -2.81 8.02
CA LYS A 54 -18.34 -2.96 6.72
C LYS A 54 -17.24 -4.02 6.77
N GLN A 55 -16.40 -3.98 7.81
CA GLN A 55 -15.32 -4.95 7.99
C GLN A 55 -15.86 -6.37 8.20
N ALA A 56 -16.94 -6.53 8.97
CA ALA A 56 -17.56 -7.83 9.19
C ALA A 56 -18.15 -8.42 7.88
N LEU A 57 -18.75 -7.60 7.03
CA LEU A 57 -19.20 -8.01 5.69
C LEU A 57 -18.04 -8.50 4.84
N LEU A 58 -16.92 -7.77 4.80
CA LEU A 58 -15.73 -8.18 4.05
C LEU A 58 -15.12 -9.48 4.59
N ASN A 59 -15.03 -9.61 5.91
CA ASN A 59 -14.56 -10.84 6.58
C ASN A 59 -15.48 -12.04 6.28
N TYR A 60 -16.79 -11.82 6.17
CA TYR A 60 -17.73 -12.87 5.79
C TYR A 60 -17.41 -13.45 4.41
N VAL A 61 -17.05 -12.61 3.43
CA VAL A 61 -16.68 -13.07 2.08
C VAL A 61 -15.44 -13.95 2.12
N ARG A 62 -14.46 -13.63 2.97
CA ARG A 62 -13.22 -14.41 3.11
C ARG A 62 -13.52 -15.88 3.41
N VAL A 63 -14.52 -16.13 4.28
CA VAL A 63 -14.92 -17.46 4.73
C VAL A 63 -15.93 -18.12 3.79
N ASN A 64 -16.95 -17.38 3.37
CA ASN A 64 -18.10 -17.95 2.66
C ASN A 64 -18.00 -17.85 1.14
N LYS A 65 -16.99 -17.12 0.64
CA LYS A 65 -16.70 -16.93 -0.79
C LYS A 65 -17.85 -16.32 -1.60
N HIS A 66 -18.71 -15.58 -0.91
CA HIS A 66 -19.74 -14.70 -1.43
C HIS A 66 -20.08 -13.66 -0.35
N MET A 67 -20.63 -12.52 -0.76
CA MET A 67 -21.24 -11.54 0.13
C MET A 67 -22.57 -12.07 0.68
N PRO A 68 -22.96 -11.72 1.91
CA PRO A 68 -24.24 -12.12 2.44
C PRO A 68 -25.38 -11.34 1.77
N CYS A 69 -26.57 -11.90 1.76
CA CYS A 69 -27.76 -11.24 1.22
C CYS A 69 -28.37 -10.30 2.27
N PRO A 70 -29.12 -9.26 1.86
CA PRO A 70 -29.85 -8.44 2.81
C PRO A 70 -30.86 -9.24 3.65
N ASP A 71 -30.99 -8.88 4.92
CA ASP A 71 -32.00 -9.39 5.84
C ASP A 71 -33.35 -8.69 5.56
N THR A 72 -34.31 -9.44 5.04
CA THR A 72 -35.68 -8.96 4.79
C THR A 72 -36.66 -9.41 5.89
N GLY A 73 -36.32 -10.46 6.65
CA GLY A 73 -37.10 -11.03 7.74
C GLY A 73 -36.96 -10.33 9.09
N SER A 74 -35.98 -9.44 9.24
CA SER A 74 -35.58 -8.77 10.49
C SER A 74 -35.13 -9.72 11.61
N ASP A 75 -34.65 -10.91 11.28
CA ASP A 75 -34.11 -11.89 12.22
C ASP A 75 -32.58 -11.85 12.33
N GLY A 76 -31.92 -11.00 11.55
CA GLY A 76 -30.48 -10.83 11.50
C GLY A 76 -29.75 -11.79 10.56
N GLU A 77 -30.47 -12.58 9.77
CA GLU A 77 -29.91 -13.50 8.78
C GLU A 77 -30.20 -13.00 7.36
N GLY A 78 -29.28 -13.23 6.42
CA GLY A 78 -29.49 -12.85 5.02
C GLY A 78 -30.46 -13.80 4.32
N ASP A 79 -31.44 -13.23 3.61
CA ASP A 79 -32.48 -14.01 2.95
C ASP A 79 -32.08 -14.40 1.53
N ARG A 80 -32.08 -15.71 1.26
CA ARG A 80 -31.69 -16.25 -0.03
C ARG A 80 -32.52 -17.45 -0.46
N THR A 81 -32.79 -17.52 -1.76
CA THR A 81 -33.47 -18.64 -2.41
C THR A 81 -32.71 -19.07 -3.65
N ALA A 82 -32.45 -20.38 -3.79
CA ALA A 82 -31.69 -20.93 -4.93
C ALA A 82 -30.33 -20.24 -5.17
N GLY A 83 -29.67 -19.85 -4.08
CA GLY A 83 -28.35 -19.21 -4.07
C GLY A 83 -28.30 -17.78 -4.61
N MET A 84 -29.45 -17.11 -4.71
CA MET A 84 -29.62 -15.67 -5.00
C MET A 84 -30.27 -14.99 -3.82
N CYS A 85 -30.09 -13.67 -3.70
CA CYS A 85 -30.78 -12.89 -2.68
C CYS A 85 -32.27 -12.81 -2.97
N ASP A 86 -33.09 -12.84 -1.93
CA ASP A 86 -34.55 -12.68 -2.07
C ASP A 86 -34.91 -11.22 -2.40
N SER A 87 -34.06 -10.28 -2.00
CA SER A 87 -34.14 -8.84 -2.29
C SER A 87 -32.74 -8.25 -2.44
N SER A 88 -32.59 -7.22 -3.28
CA SER A 88 -31.35 -6.45 -3.40
C SER A 88 -31.20 -5.37 -2.32
N THR A 89 -32.19 -5.25 -1.44
CA THR A 89 -32.24 -4.24 -0.37
C THR A 89 -32.87 -4.83 0.89
N GLY A 90 -32.39 -4.44 2.06
CA GLY A 90 -32.89 -4.91 3.34
C GLY A 90 -32.10 -4.34 4.51
N ARG A 91 -32.11 -5.03 5.65
CA ARG A 91 -31.22 -4.76 6.79
C ARG A 91 -29.89 -5.47 6.59
N ILE A 92 -28.87 -5.00 7.30
CA ILE A 92 -27.63 -5.76 7.44
C ILE A 92 -27.92 -7.09 8.17
N PRO A 93 -27.44 -8.23 7.65
CA PRO A 93 -27.64 -9.55 8.27
C PRO A 93 -26.64 -9.73 9.44
N TYR A 94 -26.89 -9.02 10.53
CA TYR A 94 -25.93 -8.85 11.63
C TYR A 94 -25.54 -10.17 12.32
N ASN A 95 -26.44 -11.14 12.45
CA ASN A 95 -26.10 -12.44 13.03
C ASN A 95 -25.24 -13.27 12.07
N GLU A 96 -25.57 -13.24 10.77
CA GLU A 96 -24.84 -13.95 9.72
C GLU A 96 -23.38 -13.48 9.61
N ILE A 97 -23.14 -12.17 9.76
CA ILE A 97 -21.78 -11.59 9.78
C ILE A 97 -21.11 -11.61 11.17
N GLY A 98 -21.74 -12.25 12.17
CA GLY A 98 -21.15 -12.44 13.49
C GLY A 98 -21.12 -11.20 14.39
N LEU A 99 -21.96 -10.21 14.14
CA LEU A 99 -22.08 -8.99 14.93
C LEU A 99 -23.30 -9.00 15.85
N ALA A 100 -23.16 -8.37 17.00
CA ALA A 100 -24.31 -8.07 17.85
C ALA A 100 -25.15 -6.95 17.22
N LYS A 101 -26.49 -7.04 17.33
CA LYS A 101 -27.42 -6.04 16.81
C LYS A 101 -27.04 -4.60 17.19
N GLY A 102 -26.57 -4.36 18.42
CA GLY A 102 -26.18 -3.02 18.88
C GLY A 102 -24.94 -2.44 18.20
N ILE A 103 -24.07 -3.28 17.62
CA ILE A 103 -22.91 -2.84 16.81
C ILE A 103 -23.36 -2.60 15.36
N ALA A 104 -24.32 -3.38 14.88
CA ALA A 104 -24.90 -3.24 13.54
C ALA A 104 -26.09 -2.26 13.51
N SER A 105 -26.13 -1.31 14.44
CA SER A 105 -27.14 -0.27 14.55
C SER A 105 -26.51 1.09 14.83
N ASP A 106 -27.24 2.15 14.49
CA ASP A 106 -26.92 3.51 14.91
C ASP A 106 -27.28 3.76 16.39
N ASP A 107 -26.91 4.93 16.90
CA ASP A 107 -27.17 5.36 18.29
C ASP A 107 -28.66 5.57 18.60
N PHE A 108 -29.52 5.55 17.58
CA PHE A 108 -30.97 5.62 17.69
C PHE A 108 -31.62 4.23 17.70
N ASN A 109 -30.81 3.15 17.66
CA ASN A 109 -31.21 1.74 17.61
C ASN A 109 -31.83 1.30 16.29
N ASN A 110 -31.57 2.03 15.20
CA ASN A 110 -31.94 1.57 13.87
C ASN A 110 -30.83 0.67 13.34
N VAL A 111 -31.21 -0.54 12.96
CA VAL A 111 -30.29 -1.47 12.27
C VAL A 111 -29.93 -0.88 10.92
N PHE A 112 -28.65 -0.94 10.56
CA PHE A 112 -28.18 -0.39 9.29
C PHE A 112 -28.92 -1.00 8.10
N ALA A 113 -29.28 -0.15 7.14
CA ALA A 113 -29.81 -0.59 5.86
C ALA A 113 -28.67 -1.07 4.97
N TYR A 114 -28.97 -2.07 4.15
CA TYR A 114 -27.99 -2.74 3.29
C TYR A 114 -28.56 -2.90 1.88
N ALA A 115 -27.86 -2.30 0.93
CA ALA A 115 -28.16 -2.32 -0.49
C ALA A 115 -27.08 -3.12 -1.21
N VAL A 116 -27.47 -4.03 -2.10
CA VAL A 116 -26.58 -4.86 -2.91
C VAL A 116 -26.94 -4.77 -4.38
N HIS A 117 -26.02 -5.12 -5.26
CA HIS A 117 -26.18 -5.04 -6.70
C HIS A 117 -27.53 -5.63 -7.15
N LYS A 118 -28.31 -4.91 -7.98
CA LYS A 118 -29.70 -5.31 -8.33
C LYS A 118 -29.79 -6.67 -9.02
N GLN A 119 -28.72 -7.13 -9.67
CA GLN A 119 -28.69 -8.47 -10.27
C GLN A 119 -28.62 -9.61 -9.25
N SER A 120 -28.31 -9.34 -7.97
CA SER A 120 -28.28 -10.34 -6.89
C SER A 120 -29.56 -11.17 -6.75
N VAL A 121 -30.69 -10.68 -7.28
CA VAL A 121 -32.01 -11.34 -7.25
C VAL A 121 -32.45 -11.96 -8.59
N ASN A 122 -31.64 -11.87 -9.66
CA ASN A 122 -32.08 -12.17 -11.03
C ASN A 122 -31.69 -13.59 -11.50
N VAL A 123 -32.70 -14.47 -11.61
CA VAL A 123 -32.57 -15.87 -12.06
C VAL A 123 -31.96 -16.04 -13.46
N ALA A 124 -32.19 -15.10 -14.39
CA ALA A 124 -31.62 -15.17 -15.73
C ALA A 124 -30.12 -14.85 -15.75
N SER A 125 -29.66 -13.98 -14.84
CA SER A 125 -28.25 -13.63 -14.71
C SER A 125 -27.40 -14.75 -14.09
N GLN A 126 -27.99 -15.58 -13.22
CA GLN A 126 -27.35 -16.80 -12.70
C GLN A 126 -27.05 -17.83 -13.79
N ALA A 127 -27.93 -17.99 -14.78
CA ALA A 127 -27.74 -18.92 -15.89
C ALA A 127 -26.64 -18.46 -16.87
N ASN A 128 -26.50 -17.14 -17.05
CA ASN A 128 -25.47 -16.54 -17.91
C ASN A 128 -24.08 -16.52 -17.25
N PHE A 129 -24.02 -16.45 -15.92
CA PHE A 129 -22.77 -16.60 -15.15
C PHE A 129 -22.07 -17.94 -15.44
N ALA A 130 -22.81 -19.03 -15.59
CA ALA A 130 -22.24 -20.35 -15.91
C ALA A 130 -21.60 -20.43 -17.30
N THR A 131 -21.79 -19.41 -18.15
CA THR A 131 -21.25 -19.35 -19.52
C THR A 131 -20.18 -18.29 -19.71
N ASP A 132 -20.09 -17.29 -18.83
CA ASP A 132 -19.05 -16.24 -18.85
C ASP A 132 -18.98 -15.53 -17.48
N SER A 133 -17.97 -15.86 -16.66
CA SER A 133 -17.72 -15.22 -15.35
C SER A 133 -17.18 -13.79 -15.47
N THR A 134 -16.76 -13.36 -16.66
CA THR A 134 -16.10 -12.06 -16.90
C THR A 134 -17.06 -10.87 -17.08
N LEU A 135 -18.38 -11.10 -16.99
CA LEU A 135 -19.39 -10.12 -17.42
C LEU A 135 -20.35 -9.63 -16.33
N TYR A 136 -20.34 -10.17 -15.10
CA TYR A 136 -21.44 -9.95 -14.16
C TYR A 136 -21.00 -9.68 -12.71
N PRO A 137 -20.80 -8.43 -12.26
CA PRO A 137 -20.43 -8.12 -10.87
C PRO A 137 -21.56 -8.39 -9.85
N GLY A 138 -22.78 -8.71 -10.28
CA GLY A 138 -23.79 -9.31 -9.40
C GLY A 138 -23.37 -10.67 -8.82
N SER A 139 -22.34 -11.30 -9.40
CA SER A 139 -21.81 -12.61 -9.00
C SER A 139 -21.26 -12.65 -7.57
N TYR A 140 -20.81 -11.52 -7.02
CA TYR A 140 -20.33 -11.44 -5.63
C TYR A 140 -21.35 -11.93 -4.59
N PHE A 141 -22.65 -11.96 -4.92
CA PHE A 141 -23.74 -12.33 -4.01
C PHE A 141 -24.30 -13.74 -4.26
N TYR A 142 -23.86 -14.43 -5.32
CA TYR A 142 -24.34 -15.77 -5.63
C TYR A 142 -23.60 -16.84 -4.81
N SER A 143 -24.27 -17.95 -4.48
CA SER A 143 -23.65 -19.09 -3.76
C SER A 143 -23.83 -20.44 -4.40
N VAL A 144 -24.49 -20.51 -5.55
CA VAL A 144 -24.80 -21.80 -6.19
C VAL A 144 -23.55 -22.59 -6.58
N ASN A 145 -22.44 -21.89 -6.87
CA ASN A 145 -21.13 -22.46 -7.18
C ASN A 145 -20.03 -21.61 -6.51
N ALA A 146 -19.82 -21.75 -5.20
CA ALA A 146 -18.82 -20.96 -4.48
C ALA A 146 -17.36 -21.44 -4.80
N PRO A 147 -16.39 -20.52 -5.01
CA PRO A 147 -16.57 -19.06 -5.12
C PRO A 147 -17.30 -18.70 -6.41
N ALA A 148 -18.35 -17.87 -6.30
CA ALA A 148 -19.14 -17.44 -7.46
C ALA A 148 -18.47 -16.31 -8.27
N PHE A 149 -17.23 -15.99 -7.94
CA PHE A 149 -16.36 -15.08 -8.66
C PHE A 149 -14.92 -15.62 -8.55
N ASP A 150 -14.07 -15.24 -9.49
CA ASP A 150 -12.71 -15.72 -9.67
C ASP A 150 -11.76 -14.54 -9.98
N PHE A 151 -10.48 -14.82 -10.23
CA PHE A 151 -9.52 -13.80 -10.65
C PHE A 151 -9.93 -13.11 -11.96
N ASP A 152 -10.65 -13.81 -12.84
CA ASP A 152 -11.13 -13.30 -14.12
C ASP A 152 -12.38 -12.43 -13.98
N THR A 153 -13.05 -12.46 -12.82
CA THR A 153 -14.21 -11.62 -12.54
C THR A 153 -13.77 -10.17 -12.42
N PRO A 154 -14.23 -9.26 -13.31
CA PRO A 154 -13.79 -7.89 -13.27
C PRO A 154 -14.30 -7.18 -12.02
N PRO A 155 -13.48 -6.29 -11.44
CA PRO A 155 -13.90 -5.46 -10.32
C PRO A 155 -14.92 -4.38 -10.76
N THR A 156 -15.14 -4.18 -12.05
CA THR A 156 -16.13 -3.23 -12.56
C THR A 156 -16.95 -3.85 -13.68
N VAL A 157 -18.14 -3.29 -13.89
CA VAL A 157 -19.07 -3.66 -14.95
C VAL A 157 -18.42 -3.56 -16.35
N SER A 158 -18.45 -4.65 -17.13
CA SER A 158 -17.98 -4.69 -18.53
C SER A 158 -19.11 -4.65 -19.57
N VAL A 159 -20.38 -4.76 -19.13
CA VAL A 159 -21.58 -4.78 -19.99
C VAL A 159 -22.59 -3.69 -19.63
N ALA A 160 -23.19 -3.09 -20.66
CA ALA A 160 -24.07 -1.92 -20.54
C ALA A 160 -25.30 -2.14 -19.64
N ASP A 161 -25.90 -3.33 -19.63
CA ASP A 161 -27.08 -3.63 -18.79
C ASP A 161 -26.76 -3.69 -17.29
N SER A 162 -25.49 -3.89 -16.91
CA SER A 162 -25.05 -3.87 -15.52
C SER A 162 -24.75 -2.47 -14.98
N LEU A 163 -24.68 -1.46 -15.86
CA LEU A 163 -24.47 -0.06 -15.49
C LEU A 163 -25.67 0.53 -14.73
N THR A 164 -26.90 0.08 -15.03
CA THR A 164 -28.14 0.53 -14.39
C THR A 164 -28.48 -0.23 -13.10
N ASP A 165 -27.71 -1.28 -12.80
CA ASP A 165 -27.97 -2.21 -11.70
C ASP A 165 -27.02 -2.01 -10.49
N SER A 166 -25.98 -1.20 -10.65
CA SER A 166 -25.02 -0.78 -9.62
C SER A 166 -25.37 0.59 -9.02
N TYR A 167 -24.79 0.90 -7.86
CA TYR A 167 -25.03 2.17 -7.17
C TYR A 167 -24.03 3.26 -7.55
N GLN A 168 -24.51 4.51 -7.53
CA GLN A 168 -23.68 5.72 -7.67
C GLN A 168 -23.68 6.52 -6.37
N ILE A 169 -22.54 7.09 -6.03
CA ILE A 169 -22.30 7.89 -4.84
C ILE A 169 -21.98 9.30 -5.27
N CYS A 170 -22.73 10.24 -4.76
CA CYS A 170 -22.53 11.63 -5.08
C CYS A 170 -21.59 12.35 -4.15
N SER A 171 -20.99 13.39 -4.70
CA SER A 171 -20.12 14.31 -3.99
C SER A 171 -20.90 15.03 -2.90
N ARG A 172 -20.15 15.47 -1.89
CA ARG A 172 -20.70 16.26 -0.79
C ARG A 172 -21.34 17.58 -1.26
N GLU A 173 -20.91 18.07 -2.40
CA GLU A 173 -21.32 19.36 -2.98
C GLU A 173 -22.51 19.24 -3.93
N ALA A 174 -22.96 18.01 -4.23
CA ALA A 174 -24.13 17.77 -5.05
C ALA A 174 -25.37 18.50 -4.51
N ALA A 175 -26.23 18.92 -5.43
CA ALA A 175 -27.53 19.51 -5.12
C ALA A 175 -28.45 18.51 -4.39
N ASP A 176 -29.67 18.93 -4.07
CA ASP A 176 -30.68 18.11 -3.38
C ASP A 176 -31.03 16.78 -4.10
N ASN A 177 -30.58 16.59 -5.33
CA ASN A 177 -30.78 15.39 -6.14
C ASN A 177 -29.52 15.03 -6.94
N CYS A 178 -29.29 13.72 -7.04
CA CYS A 178 -28.18 13.14 -7.76
C CYS A 178 -28.61 12.61 -9.11
N GLY A 179 -28.46 13.45 -10.13
CA GLY A 179 -28.69 13.07 -11.51
C GLY A 179 -29.99 13.60 -12.11
N GLY A 180 -29.87 14.04 -13.37
CA GLY A 180 -31.01 14.09 -14.27
C GLY A 180 -31.41 12.68 -14.70
N THR A 181 -32.47 12.59 -15.51
CA THR A 181 -33.17 11.35 -15.89
C THR A 181 -32.37 10.29 -16.69
N ASP A 182 -31.04 10.41 -16.82
CA ASP A 182 -30.16 9.42 -17.42
C ASP A 182 -28.69 9.55 -16.94
N SER A 183 -27.93 8.45 -16.93
CA SER A 183 -26.52 8.39 -16.47
C SER A 183 -25.55 9.14 -17.40
N ALA A 184 -26.03 9.69 -18.51
CA ALA A 184 -25.27 10.49 -19.46
C ALA A 184 -25.42 12.01 -19.23
N SER A 185 -26.35 12.44 -18.36
CA SER A 185 -26.67 13.85 -18.12
C SER A 185 -26.65 14.28 -16.65
N ALA A 186 -26.25 13.39 -15.72
CA ALA A 186 -25.80 13.86 -14.41
C ALA A 186 -24.61 14.81 -14.63
N PRO A 187 -24.59 16.03 -14.05
CA PRO A 187 -23.40 16.86 -14.08
C PRO A 187 -22.25 16.00 -13.54
N THR A 188 -21.21 15.78 -14.36
CA THR A 188 -20.06 14.92 -14.02
C THR A 188 -19.30 15.37 -12.78
N ASP A 189 -19.61 16.56 -12.27
CA ASP A 189 -19.00 17.19 -11.10
C ASP A 189 -19.66 16.77 -9.78
N ASP A 190 -20.86 16.17 -9.82
CA ASP A 190 -21.64 15.79 -8.64
C ASP A 190 -21.51 14.30 -8.27
N VAL A 191 -20.82 13.48 -9.06
CA VAL A 191 -20.62 12.04 -8.80
C VAL A 191 -19.21 11.79 -8.24
N GLU A 192 -19.12 11.33 -7.00
CA GLU A 192 -17.86 11.00 -6.32
C GLU A 192 -17.35 9.62 -6.73
N THR A 193 -18.24 8.63 -6.85
CA THR A 193 -17.87 7.26 -7.21
C THR A 193 -19.04 6.54 -7.86
N ALA A 194 -18.78 5.72 -8.87
CA ALA A 194 -19.79 4.89 -9.52
C ALA A 194 -19.44 3.40 -9.40
N TYR A 195 -20.37 2.53 -9.79
CA TYR A 195 -20.17 1.08 -9.86
C TYR A 195 -19.98 0.42 -8.49
N ILE A 196 -20.67 0.95 -7.47
CA ILE A 196 -20.62 0.39 -6.12
C ILE A 196 -21.58 -0.81 -6.03
N PRO A 197 -21.08 -2.04 -5.76
CA PRO A 197 -21.91 -3.23 -5.65
C PRO A 197 -22.64 -3.34 -4.31
N ALA A 198 -22.16 -2.70 -3.24
CA ALA A 198 -22.85 -2.71 -1.94
C ALA A 198 -22.69 -1.40 -1.15
N VAL A 199 -23.78 -1.00 -0.50
CA VAL A 199 -23.88 0.22 0.30
C VAL A 199 -24.54 -0.08 1.64
N ILE A 200 -24.00 0.49 2.72
CA ILE A 200 -24.49 0.39 4.09
C ILE A 200 -24.90 1.80 4.53
N ILE A 201 -26.07 1.95 5.12
CA ILE A 201 -26.63 3.25 5.49
C ILE A 201 -27.12 3.23 6.93
N ALA A 202 -26.75 4.28 7.67
CA ALA A 202 -27.36 4.65 8.94
C ALA A 202 -28.29 5.86 8.70
N TYR A 203 -29.58 5.70 9.03
CA TYR A 203 -30.59 6.75 8.89
C TYR A 203 -30.74 7.63 10.14
N ASN A 204 -30.00 7.33 11.22
CA ASN A 204 -29.94 8.12 12.45
C ASN A 204 -31.32 8.56 12.98
N GLU A 205 -31.54 9.85 13.27
CA GLU A 205 -32.73 10.36 13.99
C GLU A 205 -34.05 10.09 13.27
N ASN A 206 -34.04 10.07 11.94
CA ASN A 206 -35.24 9.90 11.12
C ASN A 206 -35.41 8.47 10.59
N GLY A 207 -34.58 7.52 11.03
CA GLY A 207 -34.68 6.10 10.70
C GLY A 207 -35.86 5.41 11.38
N ASP A 208 -36.82 4.89 10.60
CA ASP A 208 -37.80 3.88 11.08
C ASP A 208 -38.14 2.83 9.99
N THR A 209 -37.83 3.08 8.71
CA THR A 209 -38.05 2.11 7.64
C THR A 209 -36.74 1.57 7.10
N THR A 210 -36.48 0.30 7.40
CA THR A 210 -35.33 -0.47 6.89
C THR A 210 -35.49 -0.95 5.46
N GLY A 211 -36.25 -0.20 4.67
CA GLY A 211 -36.43 -0.44 3.26
C GLY A 211 -35.92 0.77 2.51
N LEU A 212 -34.84 0.60 1.77
CA LEU A 212 -34.26 1.57 0.83
C LEU A 212 -35.22 1.97 -0.31
N ASN A 213 -36.52 1.67 -0.19
CA ASN A 213 -37.58 1.82 -1.20
C ASN A 213 -38.85 2.45 -0.59
N ASN A 214 -38.79 3.01 0.63
CA ASN A 214 -39.95 3.60 1.29
C ASN A 214 -39.54 4.65 2.32
N CYS A 215 -39.22 5.85 1.84
CA CYS A 215 -39.01 7.02 2.69
C CYS A 215 -40.30 7.36 3.46
N THR A 216 -40.27 7.25 4.79
CA THR A 216 -41.37 7.72 5.65
C THR A 216 -40.84 8.71 6.68
N GLY A 217 -41.52 9.84 6.87
CA GLY A 217 -41.14 10.88 7.84
C GLY A 217 -40.93 12.25 7.21
N SER A 218 -40.68 13.26 8.05
CA SER A 218 -40.21 14.58 7.59
C SER A 218 -38.69 14.52 7.45
N ARG A 219 -38.21 14.46 6.21
CA ARG A 219 -36.78 14.34 5.86
C ARG A 219 -36.38 15.46 4.89
N GLY A 220 -35.09 15.79 4.87
CA GLY A 220 -34.55 16.68 3.84
C GLY A 220 -34.63 16.05 2.44
N ALA A 221 -34.49 16.87 1.38
CA ALA A 221 -34.46 16.35 0.01
C ALA A 221 -33.27 15.39 -0.19
N ARG A 222 -32.11 15.70 0.40
CA ARG A 222 -30.91 14.87 0.36
C ARG A 222 -31.08 13.50 1.05
N GLU A 223 -31.73 13.46 2.21
CA GLU A 223 -32.03 12.20 2.92
C GLU A 223 -33.10 11.37 2.21
N SER A 224 -33.99 12.03 1.46
CA SER A 224 -35.01 11.34 0.66
C SER A 224 -34.37 10.55 -0.49
N GLU A 225 -33.26 11.04 -1.03
CA GLU A 225 -32.48 10.31 -2.05
C GLU A 225 -31.93 8.99 -1.49
N ASN A 226 -31.45 9.00 -0.24
CA ASN A 226 -30.88 7.82 0.41
C ASN A 226 -31.89 6.70 0.74
N CYS A 227 -33.19 6.90 0.49
CA CYS A 227 -34.25 5.93 0.76
C CYS A 227 -35.26 5.72 -0.39
N ASP A 228 -35.03 6.29 -1.58
CA ASP A 228 -35.87 6.11 -2.78
C ASP A 228 -35.13 5.43 -3.94
N LEU A 229 -34.69 4.18 -3.73
CA LEU A 229 -34.06 3.38 -4.79
C LEU A 229 -35.08 2.74 -5.75
N SER A 230 -36.38 2.99 -5.53
CA SER A 230 -37.48 2.30 -6.18
C SER A 230 -37.92 2.92 -7.51
N THR A 231 -37.62 4.21 -7.70
CA THR A 231 -38.03 4.99 -8.87
C THR A 231 -36.90 5.27 -9.86
N ASP A 232 -35.64 5.01 -9.48
CA ASP A 232 -34.49 5.39 -10.27
C ASP A 232 -33.96 4.30 -11.22
N THR A 233 -33.79 4.70 -12.48
CA THR A 233 -33.03 3.98 -13.51
C THR A 233 -31.55 3.82 -13.17
N ASN A 234 -30.98 4.71 -12.33
CA ASN A 234 -29.63 4.61 -11.77
C ASN A 234 -29.69 4.90 -10.27
N PRO A 235 -29.68 3.89 -9.40
CA PRO A 235 -29.88 4.13 -7.98
C PRO A 235 -28.70 4.94 -7.39
N THR A 236 -28.97 6.13 -6.84
CA THR A 236 -27.95 7.01 -6.29
C THR A 236 -28.04 7.17 -4.77
N PHE A 237 -26.92 7.59 -4.16
CA PHE A 237 -26.82 7.92 -2.75
C PHE A 237 -26.02 9.21 -2.56
N ILE A 238 -26.41 10.00 -1.57
CA ILE A 238 -25.78 11.27 -1.22
C ILE A 238 -24.96 11.11 0.06
N LYS A 239 -23.68 11.45 -0.01
CA LYS A 239 -22.85 11.71 1.17
C LYS A 239 -22.96 13.17 1.59
N GLY A 240 -22.97 13.44 2.89
CA GLY A 240 -23.12 14.80 3.43
C GLY A 240 -22.51 14.94 4.82
N PHE A 241 -22.37 16.19 5.27
CA PHE A 241 -22.11 16.45 6.69
C PHE A 241 -23.42 16.55 7.45
N PHE A 242 -23.37 16.21 8.74
CA PHE A 242 -24.48 16.41 9.65
C PHE A 242 -24.96 17.86 9.61
N ASP A 243 -26.24 18.03 9.33
CA ASP A 243 -27.01 19.25 9.39
C ASP A 243 -28.23 18.97 10.28
N ASP A 244 -28.29 19.65 11.41
CA ASP A 244 -29.24 19.45 12.52
C ASP A 244 -30.72 19.61 12.13
N THR A 245 -31.01 20.01 10.89
CA THR A 245 -32.38 20.20 10.41
C THR A 245 -32.73 19.45 9.14
N THR A 246 -31.75 18.89 8.41
CA THR A 246 -32.00 18.40 7.04
C THR A 246 -31.19 17.19 6.57
N PHE A 247 -30.07 16.84 7.22
CA PHE A 247 -29.23 15.73 6.79
C PHE A 247 -28.44 15.11 7.94
N ASP A 248 -28.79 13.91 8.35
CA ASP A 248 -28.04 13.17 9.37
C ASP A 248 -27.56 11.78 8.92
N ASP A 249 -27.93 11.33 7.73
CA ASP A 249 -27.54 10.04 7.18
C ASP A 249 -26.02 9.85 7.08
N GLN A 250 -25.56 8.64 7.42
CA GLN A 250 -24.18 8.22 7.21
C GLN A 250 -24.11 7.00 6.30
N ILE A 251 -23.14 6.98 5.38
CA ILE A 251 -23.01 5.94 4.36
C ILE A 251 -21.60 5.34 4.39
N ALA A 252 -21.54 4.01 4.39
CA ALA A 252 -20.33 3.25 4.10
C ALA A 252 -20.51 2.46 2.80
N VAL A 253 -19.51 2.53 1.93
CA VAL A 253 -19.55 1.87 0.60
C VAL A 253 -18.56 0.72 0.57
N ILE A 254 -18.92 -0.35 -0.14
CA ILE A 254 -18.04 -1.49 -0.41
C ILE A 254 -17.89 -1.57 -1.92
N SER A 255 -16.68 -1.28 -2.40
CA SER A 255 -16.30 -1.45 -3.80
C SER A 255 -16.07 -2.93 -4.13
N ALA A 256 -16.21 -3.28 -5.41
CA ALA A 256 -15.89 -4.63 -5.87
C ALA A 256 -14.40 -4.96 -5.75
N TYR A 257 -13.51 -3.96 -5.77
CA TYR A 257 -12.09 -4.15 -5.45
C TYR A 257 -11.88 -4.61 -4.01
N GLU A 258 -12.59 -4.00 -3.05
CA GLU A 258 -12.53 -4.43 -1.65
C GLU A 258 -13.06 -5.86 -1.48
N ILE A 259 -14.15 -6.22 -2.15
CA ILE A 259 -14.69 -7.59 -2.12
C ILE A 259 -13.65 -8.57 -2.68
N LYS A 260 -13.08 -8.26 -3.85
CA LYS A 260 -12.07 -9.11 -4.52
C LYS A 260 -10.83 -9.31 -3.66
N LYS A 261 -10.30 -8.21 -3.08
CA LYS A 261 -9.18 -8.23 -2.12
C LYS A 261 -9.43 -9.20 -0.95
N TYR A 262 -10.58 -9.06 -0.28
CA TYR A 262 -10.89 -9.87 0.90
C TYR A 262 -11.28 -11.32 0.59
N ALA A 263 -11.88 -11.56 -0.57
CA ALA A 263 -12.32 -12.87 -0.98
C ALA A 263 -11.20 -13.77 -1.49
N LEU A 264 -10.29 -13.18 -2.26
CA LEU A 264 -9.12 -13.86 -2.80
C LEU A 264 -8.06 -14.06 -1.73
N GLY A 265 -8.14 -13.37 -0.59
CA GLY A 265 -7.51 -13.77 0.67
C GLY A 265 -5.98 -13.75 0.71
N ASP A 266 -5.33 -13.69 -0.45
CA ASP A 266 -3.91 -13.96 -0.68
C ASP A 266 -3.25 -12.86 -1.52
N LEU A 267 -3.75 -11.62 -1.42
CA LEU A 267 -3.03 -10.42 -1.87
C LEU A 267 -2.52 -9.56 -0.70
N ASP A 268 -2.95 -9.86 0.53
CA ASP A 268 -2.60 -9.13 1.76
C ASP A 268 -2.22 -10.06 2.93
N ASP A 269 -2.06 -11.36 2.69
CA ASP A 269 -1.63 -12.32 3.73
C ASP A 269 -0.41 -13.07 3.21
N PHE A 270 0.71 -12.35 3.15
CA PHE A 270 1.97 -12.99 2.88
C PHE A 270 2.60 -13.47 4.19
N THR A 271 2.21 -14.66 4.62
CA THR A 271 2.97 -15.41 5.61
C THR A 271 2.79 -16.90 5.33
N LEU A 272 3.72 -17.47 4.56
CA LEU A 272 3.95 -18.90 4.64
C LEU A 272 4.96 -19.09 5.76
N TYR A 273 4.53 -19.73 6.86
CA TYR A 273 5.44 -20.21 7.89
C TYR A 273 6.50 -21.11 7.23
N PRO A 274 7.80 -20.73 7.25
CA PRO A 274 8.83 -21.74 7.12
C PRO A 274 8.67 -22.70 8.29
N ASP A 275 9.15 -23.92 8.11
CA ASP A 275 9.36 -24.84 9.21
C ASP A 275 10.11 -24.08 10.33
N SER A 276 9.45 -23.88 11.49
CA SER A 276 9.99 -23.09 12.60
C SER A 276 11.27 -23.68 13.21
N ASP A 277 11.72 -24.81 12.67
CA ASP A 277 12.90 -25.56 13.08
C ASP A 277 14.12 -25.34 12.15
N ASP A 278 14.01 -24.55 11.06
CA ASP A 278 15.17 -24.17 10.23
C ASP A 278 15.85 -22.89 10.76
N PRO A 279 17.06 -22.98 11.35
CA PRO A 279 17.76 -21.83 11.90
C PRO A 279 18.23 -20.82 10.85
N PHE A 280 18.17 -21.14 9.55
CA PHE A 280 18.56 -20.23 8.49
C PHE A 280 17.60 -19.04 8.35
N TRP A 281 16.28 -19.25 8.53
CA TRP A 281 15.24 -18.21 8.39
C TRP A 281 14.93 -17.47 9.70
N SER A 282 15.64 -17.78 10.78
CA SER A 282 15.39 -17.22 12.11
C SER A 282 15.54 -15.70 12.11
N GLY A 283 14.40 -15.00 12.06
CA GLY A 283 14.33 -13.54 12.15
C GLY A 283 13.92 -12.83 10.87
N TYR A 284 13.58 -13.55 9.79
CA TYR A 284 12.94 -12.99 8.59
C TYR A 284 11.43 -13.25 8.58
N ASP A 285 10.62 -12.23 8.32
CA ASP A 285 9.27 -12.38 7.80
C ASP A 285 9.36 -12.94 6.38
N THR A 286 8.89 -14.17 6.26
CA THR A 286 9.16 -14.98 5.07
C THR A 286 7.99 -14.97 4.11
N ILE A 287 8.33 -14.61 2.89
CA ILE A 287 7.46 -14.33 1.78
C ILE A 287 7.77 -15.44 0.74
N TYR A 288 6.96 -16.50 0.72
CA TYR A 288 7.07 -17.60 -0.24
C TYR A 288 5.88 -17.66 -1.19
N LEU A 289 5.89 -17.03 -2.37
CA LEU A 289 4.86 -17.28 -3.38
C LEU A 289 5.31 -16.88 -4.78
N GLN A 290 4.90 -17.75 -5.70
CA GLN A 290 4.93 -17.69 -7.15
C GLN A 290 4.26 -16.39 -7.64
N ASN A 291 4.96 -15.67 -8.52
CA ASN A 291 4.54 -14.46 -9.25
C ASN A 291 3.71 -13.45 -8.46
N VAL A 292 4.35 -12.39 -7.98
CA VAL A 292 3.64 -11.24 -7.42
C VAL A 292 2.95 -10.47 -8.55
N ASP A 293 1.71 -10.83 -8.88
CA ASP A 293 0.98 -10.25 -10.03
C ASP A 293 0.28 -8.92 -9.70
N GLY A 294 0.79 -7.86 -10.32
CA GLY A 294 0.04 -6.77 -10.97
C GLY A 294 -0.82 -5.78 -10.17
N THR A 295 -1.26 -6.04 -8.92
CA THR A 295 -2.29 -5.16 -8.30
C THR A 295 -2.13 -4.80 -6.81
N THR A 296 -1.03 -5.14 -6.17
CA THR A 296 -0.75 -4.75 -4.78
C THR A 296 0.49 -3.90 -4.69
N GLN A 297 0.34 -2.61 -4.39
CA GLN A 297 1.37 -2.00 -3.55
C GLN A 297 1.24 -2.66 -2.19
N VAL A 298 2.32 -3.30 -1.73
CA VAL A 298 2.47 -3.69 -0.33
C VAL A 298 2.25 -2.41 0.46
N ASN A 299 1.17 -2.35 1.25
CA ASN A 299 0.88 -1.16 2.03
C ASN A 299 1.86 -1.12 3.19
N SER A 300 2.77 -0.16 3.08
CA SER A 300 3.64 0.42 4.11
C SER A 300 3.06 0.34 5.53
N PRO A 301 3.87 -0.04 6.52
CA PRO A 301 3.50 0.10 7.91
C PRO A 301 3.23 1.57 8.27
N THR A 302 2.30 1.77 9.20
CA THR A 302 1.84 3.09 9.64
C THR A 302 3.00 4.01 10.04
N PRO A 303 3.11 5.24 9.49
CA PRO A 303 4.22 6.15 9.80
C PRO A 303 4.38 6.41 11.31
N GLY A 304 5.54 6.07 11.87
CA GLY A 304 5.97 6.46 13.22
C GLY A 304 5.99 5.36 14.29
N GLN A 305 5.85 4.09 13.92
CA GLN A 305 5.91 2.94 14.82
C GLN A 305 6.58 1.74 14.12
N ASP A 306 7.85 1.80 13.71
CA ASP A 306 8.49 0.56 13.24
C ASP A 306 9.85 0.20 13.85
N SER A 307 10.04 -1.10 13.95
CA SER A 307 11.22 -1.84 14.38
C SER A 307 11.93 -2.42 13.15
N VAL A 308 13.17 -2.89 13.30
CA VAL A 308 13.90 -3.60 12.23
C VAL A 308 13.01 -4.69 11.61
N GLU A 309 12.61 -4.53 10.36
CA GLU A 309 11.87 -5.53 9.60
C GLU A 309 12.83 -6.32 8.71
N LYS A 310 12.63 -7.63 8.58
CA LYS A 310 13.49 -8.44 7.73
C LYS A 310 12.63 -9.27 6.80
N TRP A 311 12.80 -9.08 5.50
CA TRP A 311 11.99 -9.66 4.45
C TRP A 311 12.83 -10.63 3.61
N TYR A 312 12.29 -11.84 3.39
CA TYR A 312 12.91 -12.82 2.49
C TYR A 312 11.95 -13.19 1.36
N ILE A 313 12.35 -12.93 0.11
CA ILE A 313 11.67 -13.34 -1.12
C ILE A 313 12.46 -14.47 -1.76
N GLY A 314 11.90 -15.68 -1.81
CA GLY A 314 12.60 -16.80 -2.43
C GLY A 314 11.76 -18.04 -2.70
N ALA A 315 12.44 -19.08 -3.16
CA ALA A 315 11.82 -20.32 -3.57
C ALA A 315 11.18 -21.07 -2.40
N THR A 316 10.04 -21.71 -2.64
CA THR A 316 9.46 -22.62 -1.63
C THR A 316 10.32 -23.88 -1.54
N ARG A 317 10.77 -24.23 -0.34
CA ARG A 317 11.60 -25.41 -0.07
C ARG A 317 10.87 -26.40 0.84
N ASP A 318 11.10 -27.70 0.65
CA ASP A 318 10.68 -28.73 1.61
C ASP A 318 11.54 -28.67 2.90
N ALA A 319 11.14 -29.42 3.92
CA ALA A 319 11.90 -29.57 5.17
C ALA A 319 13.26 -30.27 5.00
N GLN A 320 13.67 -30.60 3.77
CA GLN A 320 14.99 -31.12 3.43
C GLN A 320 15.82 -30.10 2.63
N GLY A 321 15.29 -28.89 2.40
CA GLY A 321 15.92 -27.80 1.67
C GLY A 321 15.79 -27.89 0.15
N ASN A 322 15.07 -28.87 -0.39
CA ASN A 322 14.85 -29.01 -1.82
C ASN A 322 13.74 -28.07 -2.28
N VAL A 323 13.90 -27.44 -3.44
CA VAL A 323 12.86 -26.62 -4.06
C VAL A 323 11.65 -27.50 -4.43
N VAL A 324 10.45 -27.12 -4.01
CA VAL A 324 9.22 -27.94 -4.17
C VAL A 324 8.29 -27.49 -5.28
N ASN A 325 8.55 -26.35 -5.92
CA ASN A 325 7.70 -25.77 -6.95
C ASN A 325 8.53 -25.16 -8.09
N GLU A 326 9.46 -25.93 -8.69
CA GLU A 326 10.13 -25.46 -9.92
C GLU A 326 9.08 -25.23 -11.01
N ASP A 327 8.70 -23.97 -11.23
CA ASP A 327 7.98 -23.62 -12.44
C ASP A 327 8.91 -23.93 -13.61
N SER A 328 8.40 -24.71 -14.57
CA SER A 328 9.17 -25.29 -15.67
C SER A 328 9.79 -24.29 -16.67
N GLY A 329 9.94 -23.02 -16.30
CA GLY A 329 10.60 -21.97 -17.09
C GLY A 329 11.02 -20.68 -16.34
N GLY A 330 10.98 -20.62 -15.00
CA GLY A 330 11.32 -19.40 -14.23
C GLY A 330 12.15 -19.72 -12.99
N GLU A 331 12.99 -18.78 -12.56
CA GLU A 331 13.69 -18.90 -11.29
C GLU A 331 12.68 -18.57 -10.17
N ASP A 332 12.48 -19.48 -9.21
CA ASP A 332 11.58 -19.19 -8.09
C ASP A 332 12.17 -18.06 -7.23
N GLY A 333 11.34 -17.14 -6.73
CA GLY A 333 11.77 -15.98 -5.93
C GLY A 333 11.90 -14.68 -6.73
N ASP A 334 11.38 -14.63 -7.95
CA ASP A 334 11.32 -13.42 -8.77
C ASP A 334 10.33 -12.38 -8.23
N VAL A 335 10.65 -11.10 -8.40
CA VAL A 335 9.82 -9.93 -8.06
C VAL A 335 9.30 -9.31 -9.36
N TYR A 336 7.98 -9.15 -9.46
CA TYR A 336 7.28 -8.65 -10.66
C TYR A 336 6.48 -7.35 -10.45
N VAL A 337 6.47 -6.81 -9.23
CA VAL A 337 5.82 -5.54 -8.88
C VAL A 337 6.65 -4.74 -7.91
N GLY A 338 6.34 -3.45 -7.86
CA GLY A 338 6.95 -2.53 -6.92
C GLY A 338 6.28 -2.53 -5.56
N PHE A 339 7.07 -2.30 -4.53
CA PHE A 339 6.65 -2.15 -3.15
C PHE A 339 7.54 -1.12 -2.45
N ASN A 340 7.06 -0.57 -1.34
CA ASN A 340 7.79 0.36 -0.49
C ASN A 340 7.77 -0.18 0.95
N LEU A 341 8.93 -0.38 1.57
CA LEU A 341 9.04 -0.94 2.93
C LEU A 341 8.77 0.12 4.00
N GLY A 342 9.19 1.37 3.77
CA GLY A 342 8.63 2.53 4.46
C GLY A 342 9.66 3.29 5.28
N LEU A 343 9.49 3.30 6.60
CA LEU A 343 10.44 3.94 7.51
C LEU A 343 10.90 2.87 8.51
N GLY A 344 12.20 2.73 8.74
CA GLY A 344 12.74 1.67 9.58
C GLY A 344 14.14 1.29 9.13
N GLU A 345 14.80 0.43 9.89
CA GLU A 345 16.01 -0.25 9.40
C GLU A 345 15.55 -1.59 8.80
N ASP A 346 15.36 -1.64 7.50
CA ASP A 346 14.76 -2.78 6.80
C ASP A 346 15.82 -3.65 6.14
N VAL A 347 15.64 -4.98 6.21
CA VAL A 347 16.53 -5.94 5.56
C VAL A 347 15.76 -6.72 4.51
N LEU A 348 16.02 -6.51 3.23
CA LEU A 348 15.39 -7.21 2.12
C LEU A 348 16.36 -8.19 1.46
N TYR A 349 16.00 -9.48 1.43
CA TYR A 349 16.72 -10.50 0.67
C TYR A 349 15.86 -11.05 -0.47
N VAL A 350 16.41 -11.14 -1.68
CA VAL A 350 15.73 -11.65 -2.89
C VAL A 350 16.56 -12.75 -3.56
N GLU A 351 16.00 -13.94 -3.72
CA GLU A 351 16.67 -15.09 -4.35
C GLU A 351 16.60 -15.05 -5.90
N GLY A 352 15.50 -14.57 -6.45
CA GLY A 352 15.25 -14.48 -7.89
C GLY A 352 15.64 -13.13 -8.49
N ASP A 353 15.07 -12.85 -9.66
CA ASP A 353 15.23 -11.61 -10.42
C ASP A 353 14.16 -10.57 -10.06
N ILE A 354 14.51 -9.28 -10.11
CA ILE A 354 13.54 -8.18 -10.14
C ILE A 354 13.33 -7.80 -11.61
N LYS A 355 12.19 -8.19 -12.19
CA LYS A 355 11.92 -8.03 -13.63
C LYS A 355 10.44 -7.82 -13.93
N ALA A 356 10.13 -7.35 -15.14
CA ALA A 356 8.74 -7.29 -15.59
C ALA A 356 8.15 -8.71 -15.73
N ASP A 357 6.87 -8.83 -15.44
CA ASP A 357 6.12 -10.07 -15.57
C ASP A 357 6.15 -10.60 -17.02
N PRO A 358 6.61 -11.85 -17.26
CA PRO A 358 6.67 -12.44 -18.59
C PRO A 358 5.30 -12.65 -19.25
N SER A 359 4.21 -12.69 -18.48
CA SER A 359 2.83 -12.75 -18.99
C SER A 359 2.44 -11.45 -19.70
N GLY A 360 3.03 -10.33 -19.27
CA GLY A 360 2.62 -8.98 -19.63
C GLY A 360 1.38 -8.49 -18.88
N ASP A 361 0.96 -9.20 -17.83
CA ASP A 361 -0.19 -8.83 -17.00
C ASP A 361 0.24 -7.90 -15.84
N GLY A 362 1.51 -7.95 -15.45
CA GLY A 362 2.15 -7.03 -14.50
C GLY A 362 2.60 -5.68 -15.09
N PRO A 363 3.02 -4.74 -14.22
CA PRO A 363 3.52 -3.44 -14.65
C PRO A 363 4.77 -3.58 -15.53
N SER A 364 4.82 -2.80 -16.61
CA SER A 364 6.00 -2.75 -17.49
C SER A 364 7.23 -2.11 -16.85
N SER A 365 7.03 -1.36 -15.77
CA SER A 365 8.06 -0.68 -15.00
C SER A 365 7.57 -0.49 -13.56
N PHE A 366 8.42 -0.77 -12.57
CA PHE A 366 8.11 -0.53 -11.17
C PHE A 366 9.38 -0.27 -10.34
N ASN A 367 9.16 0.18 -9.10
CA ASN A 367 10.23 0.45 -8.14
C ASN A 367 10.09 -0.49 -6.94
N VAL A 368 11.18 -1.14 -6.56
CA VAL A 368 11.37 -1.74 -5.23
C VAL A 368 12.03 -0.68 -4.37
N ASP A 369 11.39 -0.24 -3.31
CA ASP A 369 11.75 0.94 -2.53
C ASP A 369 11.89 0.53 -1.06
N LEU A 370 13.08 0.67 -0.47
CA LEU A 370 13.29 0.28 0.93
C LEU A 370 12.83 1.44 1.85
N GLY A 371 13.12 2.68 1.48
CA GLY A 371 12.37 3.83 1.97
C GLY A 371 13.23 4.76 2.79
N GLY A 372 13.27 4.61 4.12
CA GLY A 372 14.13 5.47 4.93
C GLY A 372 14.52 4.87 6.25
N GLY A 373 15.78 5.07 6.63
CA GLY A 373 16.49 4.40 7.71
C GLY A 373 17.65 3.58 7.14
N ASP A 374 18.55 3.07 8.00
CA ASP A 374 19.73 2.34 7.53
C ASP A 374 19.34 0.94 7.03
N ASP A 375 19.07 0.82 5.73
CA ASP A 375 18.51 -0.38 5.11
C ASP A 375 19.60 -1.33 4.58
N THR A 376 19.26 -2.61 4.46
CA THR A 376 20.12 -3.66 3.88
C THR A 376 19.39 -4.42 2.79
N PHE A 377 19.82 -4.26 1.54
CA PHE A 377 19.33 -5.00 0.39
C PHE A 377 20.32 -6.07 -0.08
N GLU A 378 19.86 -7.30 -0.27
CA GLU A 378 20.64 -8.36 -0.92
C GLU A 378 19.81 -9.08 -1.98
N ILE A 379 20.39 -9.31 -3.16
CA ILE A 379 19.75 -10.06 -4.24
C ILE A 379 20.71 -11.04 -4.90
N GLU A 380 20.29 -12.29 -5.04
CA GLU A 380 21.02 -13.33 -5.76
C GLU A 380 20.82 -13.27 -7.28
N GLY A 381 19.63 -12.87 -7.76
CA GLY A 381 19.31 -12.72 -9.18
C GLY A 381 19.61 -11.34 -9.77
N ASN A 382 19.00 -11.06 -10.92
CA ASN A 382 19.25 -9.89 -11.74
C ASN A 382 18.29 -8.73 -11.42
N ILE A 383 18.75 -7.49 -11.59
CA ILE A 383 17.94 -6.27 -11.46
C ILE A 383 17.66 -5.71 -12.85
N ALA A 384 16.43 -5.89 -13.34
CA ALA A 384 15.96 -5.33 -14.61
C ALA A 384 14.96 -4.17 -14.44
N GLN A 385 14.66 -3.79 -13.20
CA GLN A 385 13.73 -2.70 -12.83
C GLN A 385 14.47 -1.68 -11.97
N THR A 386 13.74 -0.76 -11.35
CA THR A 386 14.32 0.21 -10.42
C THR A 386 14.32 -0.33 -9.00
N VAL A 387 15.45 -0.25 -8.32
CA VAL A 387 15.58 -0.44 -6.87
C VAL A 387 16.01 0.90 -6.27
N LEU A 388 15.31 1.37 -5.24
CA LEU A 388 15.61 2.57 -4.46
C LEU A 388 15.98 2.11 -3.05
N LEU A 389 17.17 2.45 -2.57
CA LEU A 389 17.56 2.17 -1.18
C LEU A 389 16.86 3.18 -0.26
N GLY A 390 17.11 4.49 -0.44
CA GLY A 390 16.24 5.50 0.13
C GLY A 390 16.98 6.66 0.79
N ASP A 391 16.60 6.95 2.03
CA ASP A 391 17.23 7.96 2.87
C ASP A 391 17.97 7.28 4.05
N GLU A 392 19.10 7.84 4.48
CA GLU A 392 20.02 7.34 5.54
C GLU A 392 21.10 6.37 5.01
N ASP A 393 21.92 5.75 5.87
CA ASP A 393 23.14 5.07 5.42
C ASP A 393 22.85 3.60 5.01
N ASP A 394 22.67 3.36 3.72
CA ASP A 394 22.20 2.07 3.21
C ASP A 394 23.31 1.12 2.75
N GLN A 395 22.98 -0.18 2.70
CA GLN A 395 23.85 -1.21 2.15
C GLN A 395 23.14 -2.10 1.12
N ALA A 396 23.72 -2.26 -0.06
CA ALA A 396 23.22 -3.19 -1.09
C ALA A 396 24.26 -4.22 -1.52
N VAL A 397 23.83 -5.47 -1.73
CA VAL A 397 24.65 -6.57 -2.27
C VAL A 397 23.93 -7.23 -3.43
N VAL A 398 24.52 -7.15 -4.64
CA VAL A 398 23.93 -7.65 -5.88
C VAL A 398 24.84 -8.72 -6.47
N TRP A 399 24.39 -9.98 -6.44
CA TRP A 399 25.15 -11.10 -6.98
C TRP A 399 24.91 -11.34 -8.48
N GLY A 400 23.78 -10.88 -9.02
CA GLY A 400 23.44 -10.97 -10.44
C GLY A 400 23.76 -9.70 -11.25
N ASN A 401 23.21 -9.63 -12.46
CA ASN A 401 23.43 -8.53 -13.39
C ASN A 401 22.46 -7.37 -13.15
N ILE A 402 22.91 -6.14 -13.42
CA ILE A 402 22.07 -4.93 -13.34
C ILE A 402 21.85 -4.39 -14.75
N SER A 403 20.63 -4.51 -15.24
CA SER A 403 20.17 -3.90 -16.49
C SER A 403 19.15 -2.78 -16.30
N GLY A 404 18.53 -2.71 -15.12
CA GLY A 404 17.64 -1.62 -14.70
C GLY A 404 18.39 -0.49 -14.00
N THR A 405 17.83 0.03 -12.92
CA THR A 405 18.43 1.10 -12.11
C THR A 405 18.56 0.63 -10.67
N LEU A 406 19.72 0.83 -10.05
CA LEU A 406 19.89 0.80 -8.60
C LEU A 406 20.22 2.22 -8.15
N ASP A 407 19.34 2.83 -7.37
CA ASP A 407 19.46 4.17 -6.84
C ASP A 407 19.70 4.07 -5.33
N ALA A 408 20.83 4.57 -4.85
CA ALA A 408 21.18 4.54 -3.44
C ALA A 408 20.47 5.65 -2.66
N GLY A 409 20.19 6.80 -3.29
CA GLY A 409 19.46 7.89 -2.67
C GLY A 409 20.34 8.80 -1.81
N LYS A 410 19.92 9.08 -0.57
CA LYS A 410 20.64 9.99 0.34
C LYS A 410 21.30 9.21 1.47
N GLY A 411 22.60 9.36 1.63
CA GLY A 411 23.30 8.80 2.77
C GLY A 411 24.73 8.43 2.41
N THR A 412 25.47 7.86 3.35
CA THR A 412 26.79 7.28 3.06
C THR A 412 26.60 5.81 2.71
N ASP A 413 26.30 5.55 1.44
CA ASP A 413 25.80 4.24 1.00
C ASP A 413 26.92 3.30 0.58
N LYS A 414 26.66 2.00 0.73
CA LYS A 414 27.60 0.93 0.37
C LYS A 414 26.97 -0.07 -0.57
N VAL A 415 27.38 -0.05 -1.82
CA VAL A 415 26.85 -0.96 -2.85
C VAL A 415 27.93 -1.93 -3.31
N TYR A 416 27.64 -3.23 -3.26
CA TYR A 416 28.51 -4.31 -3.72
C TYR A 416 27.86 -5.00 -4.91
N VAL A 417 28.53 -5.05 -6.07
CA VAL A 417 28.02 -5.68 -7.29
C VAL A 417 29.01 -6.72 -7.79
N TYR A 418 28.53 -7.94 -8.01
CA TYR A 418 29.32 -9.07 -8.49
C TYR A 418 29.02 -9.45 -9.95
N GLY A 419 27.92 -8.96 -10.53
CA GLY A 419 27.55 -9.21 -11.92
C GLY A 419 27.87 -8.07 -12.89
N SER A 420 27.48 -8.27 -14.15
CA SER A 420 27.61 -7.30 -15.24
C SER A 420 26.63 -6.14 -15.09
N LEU A 421 27.02 -4.97 -15.58
CA LEU A 421 26.23 -3.74 -15.53
C LEU A 421 25.97 -3.23 -16.95
N THR A 422 24.71 -3.21 -17.38
CA THR A 422 24.26 -2.52 -18.61
C THR A 422 23.30 -1.37 -18.33
N GLY A 423 22.74 -1.33 -17.12
CA GLY A 423 21.81 -0.31 -16.66
C GLY A 423 22.51 0.87 -15.98
N THR A 424 21.91 1.39 -14.92
CA THR A 424 22.43 2.53 -14.15
C THR A 424 22.63 2.14 -12.69
N ILE A 425 23.75 2.55 -12.12
CA ILE A 425 23.92 2.68 -10.66
C ILE A 425 23.99 4.18 -10.38
N ASP A 426 23.02 4.68 -9.63
CA ASP A 426 22.91 6.08 -9.24
C ASP A 426 23.19 6.16 -7.74
N MET A 427 24.34 6.72 -7.36
CA MET A 427 24.67 7.00 -5.96
C MET A 427 24.31 8.46 -5.62
N THR A 428 23.46 9.12 -6.40
CA THR A 428 23.04 10.49 -6.18
C THR A 428 21.64 10.56 -5.58
N ASP A 429 21.23 11.74 -5.09
CA ASP A 429 19.92 11.94 -4.48
C ASP A 429 18.90 12.18 -5.59
N ASN A 430 18.40 11.10 -6.20
CA ASN A 430 17.42 11.17 -7.29
C ASN A 430 17.90 12.01 -8.49
N GLY A 431 19.16 11.85 -8.89
CA GLY A 431 19.78 12.63 -9.97
C GLY A 431 20.13 14.08 -9.58
N ASN A 432 19.95 14.46 -8.30
CA ASN A 432 20.53 15.66 -7.74
C ASN A 432 21.89 15.30 -7.14
N PRO A 433 22.95 16.09 -7.37
CA PRO A 433 24.23 15.93 -6.68
C PRO A 433 24.06 15.77 -5.15
N ALA A 434 24.09 14.53 -4.65
CA ALA A 434 23.98 14.19 -3.24
C ALA A 434 25.19 14.68 -2.45
N SER A 435 25.04 14.85 -1.14
CA SER A 435 26.00 15.54 -0.27
C SER A 435 26.79 14.65 0.66
N ASP A 436 26.93 13.37 0.33
CA ASP A 436 27.37 12.30 1.23
C ASP A 436 28.46 11.44 0.58
N ASN A 437 29.25 10.68 1.36
CA ASN A 437 30.45 10.00 0.84
C ASN A 437 30.15 8.54 0.50
N ASP A 438 29.96 8.23 -0.77
CA ASP A 438 29.47 6.93 -1.19
C ASP A 438 30.59 5.92 -1.50
N HIS A 439 30.28 4.65 -1.34
CA HIS A 439 31.21 3.56 -1.59
C HIS A 439 30.59 2.49 -2.51
N LEU A 440 31.06 2.44 -3.75
CA LEU A 440 30.64 1.43 -4.73
C LEU A 440 31.75 0.41 -5.00
N TYR A 441 31.43 -0.87 -4.89
CA TYR A 441 32.34 -1.99 -5.10
C TYR A 441 31.88 -2.86 -6.27
N ILE A 442 32.64 -2.89 -7.35
CA ILE A 442 32.47 -3.86 -8.44
C ILE A 442 33.50 -4.97 -8.27
N ILE A 443 33.04 -6.20 -8.01
CA ILE A 443 33.89 -7.34 -7.63
C ILE A 443 33.79 -8.45 -8.68
N THR A 444 34.93 -8.81 -9.26
CA THR A 444 34.98 -9.67 -10.47
C THR A 444 35.61 -11.04 -10.24
N GLU A 445 36.01 -11.33 -9.00
CA GLU A 445 36.82 -12.50 -8.63
C GLU A 445 36.06 -13.59 -7.86
N THR A 446 34.74 -13.67 -8.01
CA THR A 446 33.96 -14.70 -7.32
C THR A 446 33.60 -15.86 -8.25
N THR A 447 33.71 -17.08 -7.73
CA THR A 447 33.23 -18.31 -8.39
C THR A 447 31.73 -18.53 -8.17
N ASN A 448 31.01 -17.52 -7.66
CA ASN A 448 29.68 -17.65 -7.07
C ASN A 448 28.62 -16.78 -7.78
N THR A 449 28.96 -16.20 -8.94
CA THR A 449 27.98 -15.49 -9.77
C THR A 449 27.06 -16.51 -10.46
N LYS A 450 25.75 -16.23 -10.46
CA LYS A 450 24.75 -16.97 -11.26
C LYS A 450 25.06 -16.86 -12.75
N ASP A 451 25.74 -15.79 -13.15
CA ASP A 451 26.30 -15.62 -14.49
C ASP A 451 27.58 -16.45 -14.65
N SER A 452 27.46 -17.54 -15.42
CA SER A 452 28.58 -18.38 -15.86
C SER A 452 29.56 -17.67 -16.81
N SER A 453 29.33 -16.39 -17.12
CA SER A 453 30.24 -15.54 -17.89
C SER A 453 31.50 -15.24 -17.08
N ALA A 454 32.66 -15.74 -17.56
CA ALA A 454 33.95 -15.56 -16.91
C ALA A 454 34.48 -14.11 -16.87
N VAL A 455 33.70 -13.12 -17.33
CA VAL A 455 34.06 -11.69 -17.42
C VAL A 455 32.84 -10.83 -17.06
N VAL A 456 33.01 -9.95 -16.09
CA VAL A 456 32.03 -8.90 -15.73
C VAL A 456 32.11 -7.78 -16.77
N ASN A 457 31.00 -7.51 -17.45
CA ASN A 457 30.95 -6.46 -18.48
C ASN A 457 30.26 -5.21 -17.93
N ILE A 458 30.93 -4.08 -18.01
CA ILE A 458 30.41 -2.77 -17.60
C ILE A 458 30.16 -1.98 -18.88
N GLU A 459 28.90 -1.83 -19.26
CA GLU A 459 28.44 -1.06 -20.42
C GLU A 459 27.49 0.08 -20.04
N GLY A 460 27.02 0.10 -18.79
CA GLY A 460 26.09 1.06 -18.23
C GLY A 460 26.72 2.34 -17.69
N THR A 461 25.91 3.10 -16.94
CA THR A 461 26.29 4.36 -16.32
C THR A 461 26.41 4.20 -14.81
N ILE A 462 27.42 4.84 -14.22
CA ILE A 462 27.63 4.96 -12.78
C ILE A 462 27.80 6.44 -12.47
N GLU A 463 26.97 6.96 -11.57
CA GLU A 463 27.03 8.35 -11.09
C GLU A 463 27.31 8.32 -9.58
N MET A 464 28.42 8.92 -9.13
CA MET A 464 28.90 8.74 -7.75
C MET A 464 28.47 9.83 -6.76
N GLY A 465 28.08 11.03 -7.20
CA GLY A 465 27.62 12.08 -6.28
C GLY A 465 28.40 13.40 -6.36
N THR A 466 28.48 14.13 -5.24
CA THR A 466 29.25 15.38 -5.14
C THR A 466 30.00 15.53 -3.83
N LYS A 467 30.39 14.43 -3.18
CA LYS A 467 31.36 14.50 -2.09
C LYS A 467 32.55 13.61 -2.40
N GLN A 468 33.09 12.95 -1.40
CA GLN A 468 34.34 12.25 -1.51
C GLN A 468 34.02 10.77 -1.73
N ASP A 469 33.77 10.43 -2.98
CA ASP A 469 33.15 9.17 -3.34
C ASP A 469 34.21 8.16 -3.76
N HIS A 470 34.01 6.90 -3.36
CA HIS A 470 35.00 5.85 -3.49
C HIS A 470 34.47 4.74 -4.39
N PHE A 471 35.06 4.62 -5.56
CA PHE A 471 34.78 3.55 -6.50
C PHE A 471 35.86 2.46 -6.42
N TYR A 472 35.48 1.24 -6.06
CA TYR A 472 36.36 0.09 -5.96
C TYR A 472 36.12 -0.88 -7.11
N LEU A 473 37.16 -1.18 -7.89
CA LEU A 473 37.14 -2.22 -8.90
C LEU A 473 38.11 -3.33 -8.49
N TRP A 474 37.54 -4.44 -8.03
CA TRP A 474 38.30 -5.56 -7.47
C TRP A 474 38.34 -6.76 -8.41
N GLY A 475 39.54 -7.29 -8.60
CA GLY A 475 39.82 -8.47 -9.40
C GLY A 475 40.25 -8.18 -10.83
N SER A 476 40.52 -9.22 -11.62
CA SER A 476 41.16 -9.09 -12.94
C SER A 476 40.28 -9.39 -14.15
N ASN A 477 39.03 -9.81 -13.95
CA ASN A 477 38.17 -10.35 -15.02
C ASN A 477 36.98 -9.42 -15.31
N TYR A 478 37.28 -8.21 -15.77
CA TYR A 478 36.29 -7.23 -16.20
C TYR A 478 36.56 -6.69 -17.59
N SER A 479 35.52 -6.13 -18.23
CA SER A 479 35.65 -5.34 -19.45
C SER A 479 34.74 -4.12 -19.42
N PHE A 480 35.20 -3.01 -19.98
CA PHE A 480 34.39 -1.80 -20.16
C PHE A 480 33.98 -1.68 -21.63
N GLY A 481 32.67 -1.60 -21.86
CA GLY A 481 32.07 -1.36 -23.16
C GLY A 481 32.28 0.07 -23.67
N ALA A 482 31.90 0.31 -24.92
CA ALA A 482 32.05 1.63 -25.53
C ALA A 482 31.17 2.70 -24.87
N SER A 483 30.00 2.29 -24.37
CA SER A 483 28.99 3.16 -23.74
C SER A 483 29.19 3.35 -22.23
N ALA A 484 30.16 2.65 -21.63
CA ALA A 484 30.38 2.71 -20.21
C ALA A 484 30.79 4.11 -19.76
N SER A 485 30.21 4.59 -18.66
CA SER A 485 30.54 5.87 -18.06
C SER A 485 30.54 5.73 -16.55
N VAL A 486 31.61 6.22 -15.92
CA VAL A 486 31.74 6.30 -14.46
C VAL A 486 32.08 7.74 -14.14
N ASP A 487 31.14 8.48 -13.56
CA ASP A 487 31.31 9.88 -13.18
C ASP A 487 31.49 9.99 -11.66
N GLY A 488 32.63 10.55 -11.23
CA GLY A 488 32.92 10.85 -9.83
C GLY A 488 32.15 12.07 -9.31
N GLY A 489 31.66 12.93 -10.22
CA GLY A 489 30.87 14.10 -9.87
C GLY A 489 31.63 15.42 -9.77
N ASP A 490 30.92 16.51 -9.49
CA ASP A 490 31.44 17.87 -9.69
C ASP A 490 32.19 18.47 -8.47
N SER A 491 32.21 17.81 -7.32
CA SER A 491 32.95 18.28 -6.15
C SER A 491 33.32 17.15 -5.21
N GLY A 492 34.53 17.20 -4.66
CA GLY A 492 35.03 16.04 -3.93
C GLY A 492 36.52 15.91 -4.08
N ASP A 493 37.10 14.97 -3.34
CA ASP A 493 38.36 14.36 -3.73
C ASP A 493 37.98 12.90 -4.08
N ASP A 494 37.60 12.60 -5.30
CA ASP A 494 37.03 11.30 -5.66
C ASP A 494 38.12 10.26 -5.95
N TYR A 495 37.90 9.04 -5.49
CA TYR A 495 38.89 7.98 -5.51
C TYR A 495 38.44 6.77 -6.32
N VAL A 496 39.30 6.35 -7.25
CA VAL A 496 39.22 5.02 -7.87
C VAL A 496 40.22 4.09 -7.21
N PHE A 497 39.77 2.94 -6.71
CA PHE A 497 40.62 1.91 -6.13
C PHE A 497 40.67 0.68 -7.02
N LEU A 498 41.88 0.27 -7.39
CA LEU A 498 42.17 -0.97 -8.09
C LEU A 498 42.93 -1.93 -7.17
N ASP A 499 42.68 -3.24 -7.31
CA ASP A 499 43.43 -4.26 -6.57
C ASP A 499 44.96 -4.09 -6.74
N SER A 500 45.71 -4.50 -5.72
CA SER A 500 47.17 -4.60 -5.68
C SER A 500 47.80 -5.38 -6.84
N SER A 501 47.05 -6.28 -7.50
CA SER A 501 47.52 -6.99 -8.70
C SER A 501 47.40 -6.16 -9.99
N SER A 502 46.68 -5.03 -9.95
CA SER A 502 46.52 -4.09 -11.06
C SER A 502 47.78 -3.28 -11.36
N SER A 503 47.77 -2.57 -12.48
CA SER A 503 48.89 -1.75 -12.93
C SER A 503 48.42 -0.44 -13.57
N VAL A 504 49.31 0.56 -13.61
CA VAL A 504 49.05 1.83 -14.32
C VAL A 504 48.71 1.59 -15.80
N ALA A 505 49.27 0.53 -16.41
CA ALA A 505 48.92 0.17 -17.79
C ALA A 505 47.49 -0.36 -17.92
N ALA A 506 46.97 -1.06 -16.91
CA ALA A 506 45.58 -1.52 -16.86
C ALA A 506 44.64 -0.32 -16.66
N TRP A 507 44.99 0.62 -15.77
CA TRP A 507 44.26 1.88 -15.62
C TRP A 507 44.17 2.66 -16.92
N ASN A 508 45.29 2.90 -17.61
CA ASN A 508 45.32 3.65 -18.87
C ASN A 508 44.46 3.03 -19.99
N ALA A 509 44.10 1.75 -19.87
CA ALA A 509 43.24 1.07 -20.85
C ALA A 509 41.75 1.33 -20.62
N ILE A 510 41.36 1.80 -19.42
CA ILE A 510 39.96 2.04 -19.02
C ILE A 510 39.73 3.49 -18.56
N SER A 511 40.78 4.27 -18.37
CA SER A 511 40.71 5.63 -17.81
C SER A 511 39.87 6.60 -18.63
N ASP A 512 39.59 6.29 -19.90
CA ASP A 512 38.68 7.10 -20.74
C ASP A 512 37.20 6.96 -20.35
N LYS A 513 36.87 5.98 -19.49
CA LYS A 513 35.52 5.75 -18.95
C LYS A 513 35.26 6.49 -17.65
N PHE A 514 36.31 6.97 -16.99
CA PHE A 514 36.23 7.65 -15.70
C PHE A 514 36.27 9.15 -15.92
N ILE A 515 35.27 9.85 -15.39
CA ILE A 515 35.07 11.29 -15.51
C ILE A 515 35.06 11.85 -14.09
N ASN A 516 35.67 13.03 -13.90
CA ASN A 516 35.70 13.73 -12.62
C ASN A 516 36.17 12.90 -11.41
N PHE A 517 37.29 12.19 -11.56
CA PHE A 517 38.00 11.60 -10.42
C PHE A 517 39.36 12.29 -10.22
N GLU A 518 39.70 12.62 -8.97
CA GLU A 518 40.96 13.26 -8.60
C GLU A 518 42.09 12.24 -8.38
N TYR A 519 41.78 11.11 -7.74
CA TYR A 519 42.79 10.18 -7.23
C TYR A 519 42.55 8.75 -7.69
N LEU A 520 43.66 8.05 -7.95
CA LEU A 520 43.71 6.63 -8.27
C LEU A 520 44.58 5.92 -7.23
N CYS A 521 44.03 4.89 -6.62
CA CYS A 521 44.69 3.99 -5.70
C CYS A 521 44.96 2.66 -6.40
N ILE A 522 46.22 2.22 -6.46
CA ILE A 522 46.58 0.86 -6.87
C ILE A 522 47.27 0.18 -5.70
N GLY A 523 46.59 -0.78 -5.08
CA GLY A 523 47.00 -1.31 -3.78
C GLY A 523 47.10 -0.19 -2.74
N THR A 524 48.26 -0.02 -2.11
CA THR A 524 48.50 1.02 -1.09
C THR A 524 49.11 2.31 -1.64
N THR A 525 49.23 2.43 -2.98
CA THR A 525 49.90 3.58 -3.62
C THR A 525 48.86 4.51 -4.25
N GLU A 526 48.89 5.79 -3.88
CA GLU A 526 48.02 6.83 -4.41
C GLU A 526 48.69 7.57 -5.58
N TYR A 527 47.91 7.85 -6.61
CA TYR A 527 48.29 8.58 -7.81
C TYR A 527 47.29 9.73 -8.03
N SER A 528 47.78 10.90 -8.41
CA SER A 528 46.92 11.98 -8.93
C SER A 528 46.51 11.64 -10.36
N ILE A 529 45.22 11.63 -10.69
CA ILE A 529 44.73 11.30 -12.04
C ILE A 529 45.12 12.40 -13.04
N SER A 530 45.10 13.66 -12.60
CA SER A 530 45.38 14.83 -13.45
C SER A 530 46.77 14.83 -14.10
N ASP A 531 47.77 14.23 -13.44
CA ASP A 531 49.16 14.18 -13.92
C ASP A 531 49.81 12.79 -13.83
N THR A 532 49.09 11.77 -13.37
CA THR A 532 49.54 10.38 -13.16
C THR A 532 50.81 10.28 -12.30
N SER A 533 51.07 11.27 -11.45
CA SER A 533 52.19 11.27 -10.52
C SER A 533 51.83 10.58 -9.21
N VAL A 534 52.82 9.93 -8.57
CA VAL A 534 52.65 9.37 -7.23
C VAL A 534 52.44 10.52 -6.26
N SER A 535 51.31 10.52 -5.56
CA SER A 535 51.02 11.53 -4.54
C SER A 535 51.74 11.17 -3.23
N SER A 536 51.67 12.06 -2.23
CA SER A 536 52.19 11.76 -0.89
C SER A 536 51.20 10.98 0.00
N GLY A 537 50.02 10.65 -0.52
CA GLY A 537 48.97 9.92 0.19
C GLY A 537 49.27 8.42 0.35
N VAL A 538 48.58 7.78 1.29
CA VAL A 538 48.57 6.32 1.46
C VAL A 538 47.12 5.89 1.39
N CYS A 539 46.79 5.05 0.40
CA CYS A 539 45.46 4.47 0.27
C CYS A 539 45.23 3.44 1.39
N GLU A 540 44.15 3.58 2.14
CA GLU A 540 43.66 2.53 3.03
C GLU A 540 42.76 1.61 2.22
N LEU A 541 43.15 0.33 2.10
CA LEU A 541 42.33 -0.66 1.41
C LEU A 541 41.19 -1.12 2.36
N PRO A 542 39.96 -1.20 1.87
CA PRO A 542 38.81 -1.62 2.67
C PRO A 542 38.89 -3.11 3.04
N ASN A 543 38.28 -3.46 4.17
CA ASN A 543 37.98 -4.87 4.48
C ASN A 543 36.78 -5.29 3.63
N LEU A 544 37.02 -6.08 2.58
CA LEU A 544 35.95 -6.69 1.79
C LEU A 544 35.06 -7.57 2.67
N VAL A 545 33.75 -7.37 2.56
CA VAL A 545 32.74 -8.15 3.28
C VAL A 545 32.69 -9.56 2.69
N GLY A 546 32.82 -10.59 3.54
CA GLY A 546 32.46 -11.96 3.17
C GLY A 546 30.95 -12.15 3.31
N ARG A 547 30.36 -13.10 2.57
CA ARG A 547 28.92 -13.44 2.57
C ARG A 547 28.30 -13.24 3.96
N LEU A 548 27.31 -12.34 4.07
CA LEU A 548 26.61 -12.01 5.32
C LEU A 548 25.96 -13.26 5.93
#